data_AF-A0A379SMY3-F1
#
_entry.id   AF-A0A379SMY3-F1
#
_cell.length_a   1.000
_cell.length_b   1.000
_cell.length_c   1.000
_cell.angle_alpha   90.00
_cell.angle_beta   90.00
_cell.angle_gamma   90.00
#
_symmetry.space_group_name_H-M   'P 1'
#
loop_
_entity.id
_entity.type
_entity.pdbx_description
1 polymer ?
#
loop_
_entity_poly.entity_id
_entity_poly.type
_entity_poly.pdbx_seq_one_letter_code
_entity_poly.pdbx_strand_id
1 'polypeptide(L)'
;MVPQTILLEAAVELAKKDRLAQRTLPVRERILAGALGRTLLFRLVRKKTAQKTQGNYPATERIIDVIETGLAQGSGNGYDAEACAFGELAMTPQSQALRNLFFASTQVKKDPGSDAPSGPLNSVGILGGGLMGGGIALVTACKGGLPVRIKDINAKGINHALKYSWDQLETKVRRRHIKASERDKQLALISGSTDYRGFSHRDLIIEAVFEDLSLKQQMVAEVEQNCASHTIFASNTSSLPIGDIAAYAGRPEQVIGLHFFSPVEKMPLVEVIPPCVYFRADHRHDR
;
A
#
# COMPACT_ATOMS: atom_id res chain seq x y z
N MET A 1 -10.87 -10.72 33.33
CA MET A 1 -9.75 -10.18 34.13
C MET A 1 -8.74 -11.29 34.33
N VAL A 2 -7.45 -11.02 34.16
CA VAL A 2 -6.42 -12.03 34.43
C VAL A 2 -6.30 -12.20 35.96
N PRO A 3 -6.33 -13.43 36.51
CA PRO A 3 -6.18 -13.68 37.94
C PRO A 3 -4.87 -13.11 38.50
N GLN A 4 -4.94 -12.52 39.69
CA GLN A 4 -3.79 -11.88 40.35
C GLN A 4 -2.61 -12.84 40.58
N THR A 5 -2.89 -14.13 40.78
CA THR A 5 -1.90 -15.20 40.92
C THR A 5 -1.06 -15.38 39.66
N ILE A 6 -1.68 -15.35 38.48
CA ILE A 6 -0.97 -15.48 37.19
C ILE A 6 -0.08 -14.26 36.95
N LEU A 7 -0.55 -13.07 37.33
CA LEU A 7 0.27 -11.84 37.25
C LEU A 7 1.46 -11.89 38.22
N LEU A 8 1.28 -12.45 39.41
CA LEU A 8 2.34 -12.60 40.41
C LEU A 8 3.40 -13.60 39.95
N GLU A 9 2.98 -14.75 39.42
CA GLU A 9 3.88 -15.77 38.87
C GLU A 9 4.68 -15.23 37.68
N ALA A 10 4.00 -14.53 36.76
CA ALA A 10 4.67 -13.87 35.63
C ALA A 10 5.68 -12.81 36.10
N ALA A 11 5.34 -12.01 37.11
CA ALA A 11 6.27 -11.02 37.68
C ALA A 11 7.48 -11.68 38.35
N VAL A 12 7.28 -12.79 39.07
CA VAL A 12 8.35 -13.56 39.71
C VAL A 12 9.27 -14.20 38.67
N GLU A 13 8.73 -14.78 37.59
CA GLU A 13 9.55 -15.30 36.49
C GLU A 13 10.37 -14.20 35.81
N LEU A 14 9.78 -13.02 35.61
CA LEU A 14 10.44 -11.89 34.96
C LEU A 14 11.54 -11.28 35.84
N ALA A 15 11.34 -11.29 37.17
CA ALA A 15 12.35 -10.87 38.14
C ALA A 15 13.50 -11.88 38.31
N LYS A 16 13.23 -13.18 38.11
CA LYS A 16 14.23 -14.27 38.15
C LYS A 16 15.05 -14.38 36.86
N LYS A 17 14.58 -13.83 35.74
CA LYS A 17 15.41 -13.70 34.54
C LYS A 17 16.55 -12.73 34.83
N ASP A 18 17.78 -13.17 34.59
CA ASP A 18 18.95 -12.31 34.65
C ASP A 18 18.66 -11.01 33.91
N ARG A 19 18.84 -9.87 34.61
CA ARG A 19 18.72 -8.56 33.97
C ARG A 19 19.62 -8.59 32.74
N LEU A 20 19.01 -8.55 31.56
CA LEU A 20 19.72 -8.34 30.30
C LEU A 20 20.75 -7.25 30.54
N ALA A 21 22.03 -7.58 30.38
CA ALA A 21 23.13 -6.67 30.65
C ALA A 21 22.77 -5.30 30.11
N GLN A 22 22.71 -4.29 30.99
CA GLN A 22 22.32 -2.94 30.60
C GLN A 22 23.18 -2.55 29.42
N ARG A 23 22.53 -2.41 28.27
CA ARG A 23 23.20 -2.13 27.00
C ARG A 23 23.95 -0.82 27.21
N THR A 24 25.29 -0.89 27.28
CA THR A 24 26.11 0.29 27.53
C THR A 24 25.92 1.22 26.36
N LEU A 25 25.20 2.32 26.58
CA LEU A 25 24.90 3.28 25.53
C LEU A 25 26.23 3.82 24.96
N PRO A 26 26.37 3.94 23.63
CA PRO A 26 27.49 4.61 22.99
C PRO A 26 27.78 5.97 23.64
N VAL A 27 29.04 6.40 23.64
CA VAL A 27 29.49 7.64 24.32
C VAL A 27 28.65 8.86 23.90
N ARG A 28 28.25 8.95 22.62
CA ARG A 28 27.36 10.02 22.12
C ARG A 28 25.98 10.01 22.79
N GLU A 29 25.40 8.84 22.97
CA GLU A 29 24.09 8.68 23.62
C GLU A 29 24.18 8.98 25.13
N ARG A 30 25.30 8.64 25.77
CA ARG A 30 25.56 9.02 27.17
C ARG A 30 25.70 10.53 27.37
N ILE A 31 26.39 11.21 26.45
CA ILE A 31 26.53 12.67 26.48
C ILE A 31 25.16 13.34 26.25
N LEU A 32 24.37 12.85 25.29
CA LEU A 32 23.02 13.35 25.04
C LEU A 32 22.03 13.04 26.18
N ALA A 33 22.27 11.97 26.96
CA ALA A 33 21.48 11.62 28.13
C ALA A 33 21.81 12.48 29.37
N GLY A 34 22.92 13.23 29.37
CA GLY A 34 23.21 14.21 30.42
C GLY A 34 22.23 15.38 30.40
N ALA A 35 22.05 16.06 31.55
CA ALA A 35 21.03 17.11 31.71
C ALA A 35 21.05 18.20 30.62
N LEU A 36 22.23 18.72 30.28
CA LEU A 36 22.38 19.74 29.22
C LEU A 36 22.18 19.16 27.81
N GLY A 37 22.63 17.92 27.58
CA GLY A 37 22.44 17.21 26.31
C GLY A 37 20.97 16.93 26.02
N ARG A 38 20.20 16.61 27.07
CA ARG A 38 18.77 16.30 26.99
C ARG A 38 17.94 17.51 26.61
N THR A 39 18.22 18.67 27.21
CA THR A 39 17.55 19.93 26.86
C THR A 39 17.80 20.29 25.39
N LEU A 40 19.04 20.14 24.91
CA LEU A 40 19.37 20.36 23.50
C LEU A 40 18.65 19.37 22.58
N LEU A 41 18.60 18.08 22.96
CA LEU A 41 17.90 17.04 22.22
C LEU A 41 16.41 17.35 22.10
N PHE A 42 15.72 17.68 23.19
CA PHE A 42 14.30 18.03 23.16
C PHE A 42 14.03 19.26 22.29
N ARG A 43 14.90 20.27 22.33
CA ARG A 43 14.78 21.43 21.43
C ARG A 43 14.89 21.03 19.96
N LEU A 44 15.81 20.13 19.61
CA LEU A 44 15.97 19.62 18.25
C LEU A 44 14.77 18.76 17.81
N VAL A 45 14.27 17.91 18.71
CA VAL A 45 13.10 17.05 18.46
C VAL A 45 11.85 17.89 18.25
N ARG A 46 11.58 18.89 19.10
CA ARG A 46 10.46 19.84 18.93
C ARG A 46 10.57 20.59 17.60
N LYS A 47 11.73 21.16 17.28
CA LYS A 47 11.93 21.87 15.99
C LYS A 47 11.66 20.97 14.79
N LYS A 48 12.18 19.74 14.80
CA LYS A 48 11.99 18.78 13.71
C LYS A 48 10.54 18.28 13.63
N THR A 49 9.87 18.14 14.77
CA THR A 49 8.48 17.72 14.87
C THR A 49 7.56 18.81 14.34
N ALA A 50 7.72 20.06 14.78
CA ALA A 50 6.99 21.21 14.27
C ALA A 50 7.15 21.36 12.74
N GLN A 51 8.38 21.19 12.21
CA GLN A 51 8.62 21.22 10.76
C GLN A 51 7.88 20.12 9.99
N LYS A 52 7.72 18.92 10.56
CA LYS A 52 7.02 17.81 9.90
C LYS A 52 5.50 17.87 10.04
N THR A 53 5.02 18.30 11.20
CA THR A 53 3.59 18.31 11.54
C THR A 53 2.91 19.61 11.14
N GLN A 54 3.69 20.67 10.89
CA GLN A 54 3.20 22.02 10.62
C GLN A 54 2.25 22.54 11.71
N GLY A 55 2.41 22.05 12.95
CA GLY A 55 1.58 22.42 14.10
C GLY A 55 0.17 21.80 14.14
N ASN A 56 -0.21 20.99 13.15
CA ASN A 56 -1.58 20.48 13.03
C ASN A 56 -1.89 19.26 13.93
N TYR A 57 -0.88 18.68 14.56
CA TYR A 57 -0.98 17.43 15.31
C TYR A 57 -0.59 17.63 16.77
N PRO A 58 -1.52 18.03 17.65
CA PRO A 58 -1.19 18.38 19.05
C PRO A 58 -0.58 17.22 19.84
N ALA A 59 -0.89 15.97 19.46
CA ALA A 59 -0.35 14.78 20.10
C ALA A 59 1.18 14.72 20.08
N THR A 60 1.84 15.20 19.02
CA THR A 60 3.30 15.04 18.90
C THR A 60 4.06 15.90 19.90
N GLU A 61 3.59 17.12 20.17
CA GLU A 61 4.21 18.00 21.17
C GLU A 61 3.93 17.49 22.58
N ARG A 62 2.69 17.06 22.86
CA ARG A 62 2.34 16.50 24.18
C ARG A 62 3.10 15.22 24.51
N ILE A 63 3.37 14.35 23.52
CA ILE A 63 4.23 13.18 23.71
C ILE A 63 5.64 13.61 24.14
N ILE A 64 6.18 14.67 23.55
CA ILE A 64 7.50 15.19 23.92
C ILE A 64 7.48 15.71 25.37
N ASP A 65 6.44 16.45 25.76
CA ASP A 65 6.29 17.01 27.11
C ASP A 65 6.18 15.91 28.19
N VAL A 66 5.40 14.85 27.92
CA VAL A 66 5.24 13.70 28.83
C VAL A 66 6.58 12.97 29.02
N ILE A 67 7.31 12.72 27.92
CA ILE A 67 8.62 12.06 27.99
C ILE A 67 9.63 12.95 28.74
N GLU A 68 9.64 14.26 28.48
CA GLU A 68 10.51 15.19 29.19
C GLU A 68 10.21 15.24 30.69
N THR A 69 8.93 15.22 31.06
CA THR A 69 8.46 15.19 32.46
C THR A 69 8.88 13.91 33.15
N GLY A 70 8.61 12.75 32.55
CA GLY A 70 8.97 11.44 33.12
C GLY A 70 10.48 11.28 33.30
N LEU A 71 11.29 11.80 32.38
CA LEU A 71 12.74 11.78 32.51
C LEU A 71 13.26 12.82 33.53
N ALA A 72 12.59 13.96 33.73
CA ALA A 72 13.04 15.01 34.66
C ALA A 72 12.63 14.73 36.10
N GLN A 73 11.38 14.32 36.29
CA GLN A 73 10.70 14.30 37.57
C GLN A 73 10.43 12.88 38.09
N GLY A 74 10.88 11.86 37.34
CA GLY A 74 10.71 10.46 37.68
C GLY A 74 9.42 9.85 37.12
N SER A 75 9.34 8.52 37.13
CA SER A 75 8.30 7.75 36.46
C SER A 75 6.89 8.02 36.97
N GLY A 76 6.70 8.25 38.29
CA GLY A 76 5.37 8.55 38.86
C GLY A 76 4.75 9.80 38.23
N ASN A 77 5.47 10.92 38.30
CA ASN A 77 5.05 12.18 37.67
C ASN A 77 4.90 12.06 36.14
N GLY A 78 5.70 11.20 35.51
CA GLY A 78 5.58 10.87 34.08
C GLY A 78 4.25 10.19 33.74
N TYR A 79 3.82 9.21 34.52
CA TYR A 79 2.54 8.52 34.32
C TYR A 79 1.34 9.43 34.59
N ASP A 80 1.42 10.30 35.59
CA ASP A 80 0.36 11.29 35.85
C ASP A 80 0.24 12.28 34.69
N ALA A 81 1.38 12.79 34.19
CA ALA A 81 1.41 13.64 32.99
C ALA A 81 0.90 12.92 31.74
N GLU A 82 1.23 11.63 31.57
CA GLU A 82 0.73 10.79 30.48
C GLU A 82 -0.79 10.65 30.54
N ALA A 83 -1.35 10.34 31.71
CA ALA A 83 -2.79 10.17 31.89
C ALA A 83 -3.57 11.45 31.56
N CYS A 84 -3.10 12.59 32.06
CA CYS A 84 -3.69 13.90 31.74
C CYS A 84 -3.60 14.22 30.25
N ALA A 85 -2.42 14.11 29.65
CA ALA A 85 -2.21 14.38 28.24
C ALA A 85 -3.04 13.45 27.34
N PHE A 86 -3.15 12.17 27.71
CA PHE A 86 -3.99 11.21 27.00
C PHE A 86 -5.46 11.62 27.02
N GLY A 87 -6.00 11.95 28.20
CA GLY A 87 -7.37 12.40 28.37
C GLY A 87 -7.67 13.65 27.53
N GLU A 88 -6.80 14.65 27.59
CA GLU A 88 -6.93 15.87 26.79
C GLU A 88 -6.90 15.56 25.28
N LEU A 89 -5.90 14.81 24.82
CA LEU A 89 -5.73 14.47 23.41
C LEU A 89 -6.89 13.63 22.88
N ALA A 90 -7.43 12.71 23.67
CA ALA A 90 -8.56 11.87 23.28
C ALA A 90 -9.80 12.69 22.90
N MET A 91 -9.97 13.86 23.53
CA MET A 91 -11.08 14.79 23.32
C MET A 91 -10.82 15.81 22.20
N THR A 92 -9.63 15.84 21.61
CA THR A 92 -9.33 16.77 20.50
C THR A 92 -10.04 16.39 19.20
N PRO A 93 -10.45 17.36 18.36
CA PRO A 93 -11.06 17.08 17.06
C PRO A 93 -10.11 16.33 16.12
N GLN A 94 -8.79 16.56 16.21
CA GLN A 94 -7.79 15.83 15.44
C GLN A 94 -7.79 14.34 15.79
N SER A 95 -7.83 14.01 17.09
CA SER A 95 -7.89 12.63 17.55
C SER A 95 -9.18 11.95 17.09
N GLN A 96 -10.32 12.64 17.18
CA GLN A 96 -11.59 12.14 16.66
C GLN A 96 -11.52 11.87 15.14
N ALA A 97 -11.00 12.81 14.35
CA ALA A 97 -10.88 12.65 12.90
C ALA A 97 -9.95 11.47 12.52
N LEU A 98 -8.81 11.32 13.20
CA LEU A 98 -7.88 10.23 12.94
C LEU A 98 -8.47 8.85 13.33
N ARG A 99 -9.25 8.78 14.42
CA ARG A 99 -10.00 7.56 14.76
C ARG A 99 -11.05 7.24 13.70
N ASN A 100 -11.79 8.23 13.21
CA ASN A 100 -12.77 8.04 12.14
C ASN A 100 -12.09 7.50 10.86
N LEU A 101 -10.96 8.07 10.47
CA LEU A 101 -10.18 7.58 9.31
C LEU A 101 -9.67 6.15 9.53
N PHE A 102 -9.23 5.81 10.74
CA PHE A 102 -8.83 4.45 11.10
C PHE A 102 -9.98 3.45 10.93
N PHE A 103 -11.17 3.77 11.43
CA PHE A 103 -12.34 2.90 11.29
C PHE A 103 -12.81 2.80 9.84
N ALA A 104 -12.91 3.94 9.14
CA ALA A 104 -13.30 3.96 7.73
C ALA A 104 -12.36 3.13 6.86
N SER A 105 -11.04 3.30 7.01
CA SER A 105 -10.05 2.51 6.26
C SER A 105 -10.04 1.02 6.64
N THR A 106 -10.42 0.68 7.87
CA THR A 106 -10.56 -0.72 8.31
C THR A 106 -11.83 -1.35 7.74
N GLN A 107 -12.93 -0.60 7.67
CA GLN A 107 -14.19 -1.05 7.08
C GLN A 107 -14.05 -1.27 5.58
N VAL A 108 -13.48 -0.32 4.83
CA VAL A 108 -13.25 -0.44 3.38
C VAL A 108 -12.40 -1.67 3.02
N LYS A 109 -11.41 -2.05 3.86
CA LYS A 109 -10.61 -3.26 3.63
C LYS A 109 -11.37 -4.58 3.82
N LYS A 110 -12.49 -4.55 4.55
CA LYS A 110 -13.34 -5.71 4.82
C LYS A 110 -14.57 -5.75 3.91
N ASP A 111 -14.87 -4.64 3.26
CA ASP A 111 -15.97 -4.51 2.33
C ASP A 111 -15.66 -5.34 1.07
N PRO A 112 -16.46 -6.39 0.76
CA PRO A 112 -16.27 -7.18 -0.44
C PRO A 112 -16.64 -6.40 -1.72
N GLY A 113 -17.29 -5.23 -1.59
CA GLY A 113 -17.77 -4.40 -2.70
C GLY A 113 -19.04 -4.92 -3.38
N SER A 114 -19.33 -6.23 -3.28
CA SER A 114 -20.53 -6.88 -3.78
C SER A 114 -20.81 -8.16 -2.99
N ASP A 115 -22.08 -8.58 -2.93
CA ASP A 115 -22.48 -9.89 -2.39
C ASP A 115 -22.16 -11.05 -3.35
N ALA A 116 -21.82 -10.75 -4.60
CA ALA A 116 -21.44 -11.76 -5.58
C ALA A 116 -20.08 -12.40 -5.22
N PRO A 117 -19.94 -13.74 -5.34
CA PRO A 117 -18.66 -14.38 -5.10
C PRO A 117 -17.62 -13.92 -6.11
N SER A 118 -16.38 -13.70 -5.65
CA SER A 118 -15.26 -13.37 -6.53
C SER A 118 -14.96 -14.50 -7.50
N GLY A 119 -14.79 -14.19 -8.78
CA GLY A 119 -14.30 -15.14 -9.78
C GLY A 119 -12.84 -15.58 -9.51
N PRO A 120 -12.40 -16.70 -10.10
CA PRO A 120 -11.03 -17.16 -9.95
C PRO A 120 -10.04 -16.18 -10.60
N LEU A 121 -8.96 -15.87 -9.89
CA LEU A 121 -7.86 -15.02 -10.39
C LEU A 121 -6.54 -15.78 -10.22
N ASN A 122 -6.08 -16.40 -11.30
CA ASN A 122 -4.88 -17.24 -11.32
C ASN A 122 -3.70 -16.53 -11.96
N SER A 123 -3.94 -15.67 -12.96
CA SER A 123 -2.84 -14.99 -13.66
C SER A 123 -3.24 -13.64 -14.25
N VAL A 124 -2.30 -12.70 -14.25
CA VAL A 124 -2.53 -11.30 -14.65
C VAL A 124 -1.63 -10.92 -15.83
N GLY A 125 -2.17 -10.18 -16.79
CA GLY A 125 -1.41 -9.52 -17.84
C GLY A 125 -1.33 -8.02 -17.58
N ILE A 126 -0.24 -7.39 -17.99
CA ILE A 126 -0.04 -5.94 -17.87
C ILE A 126 0.37 -5.39 -19.22
N LEU A 127 -0.35 -4.37 -19.70
CA LEU A 127 -0.01 -3.66 -20.93
C LEU A 127 0.77 -2.40 -20.56
N GLY A 128 2.04 -2.35 -20.97
CA GLY A 128 3.01 -1.29 -20.63
C GLY A 128 3.99 -1.71 -19.54
N GLY A 129 5.29 -1.66 -19.83
CA GLY A 129 6.40 -1.90 -18.89
C GLY A 129 7.00 -0.61 -18.30
N GLY A 130 6.31 0.52 -18.45
CA GLY A 130 6.71 1.80 -17.90
C GLY A 130 6.72 1.85 -16.38
N LEU A 131 6.75 3.06 -15.81
CA LEU A 131 6.80 3.27 -14.36
C LEU A 131 5.61 2.61 -13.63
N MET A 132 4.39 2.90 -14.09
CA MET A 132 3.16 2.36 -13.47
C MET A 132 3.06 0.85 -13.68
N GLY A 133 3.21 0.38 -14.92
CA GLY A 133 3.12 -1.04 -15.24
C GLY A 133 4.14 -1.91 -14.50
N GLY A 134 5.38 -1.43 -14.33
CA GLY A 134 6.40 -2.11 -13.52
C GLY A 134 6.05 -2.15 -12.03
N GLY A 135 5.49 -1.07 -11.48
CA GLY A 135 5.00 -1.02 -10.10
C GLY A 135 3.82 -1.95 -9.85
N ILE A 136 2.85 -1.97 -10.76
CA ILE A 136 1.70 -2.87 -10.73
C ILE A 136 2.18 -4.32 -10.84
N ALA A 137 3.11 -4.63 -11.76
CA ALA A 137 3.68 -5.96 -11.91
C ALA A 137 4.31 -6.47 -10.61
N LEU A 138 5.13 -5.62 -9.98
CA LEU A 138 5.79 -5.93 -8.72
C LEU A 138 4.79 -6.20 -7.60
N VAL A 139 3.77 -5.35 -7.44
CA VAL A 139 2.76 -5.51 -6.37
C VAL A 139 1.92 -6.77 -6.61
N THR A 140 1.49 -7.02 -7.84
CA THR A 140 0.71 -8.20 -8.21
C THR A 140 1.49 -9.49 -7.95
N ALA A 141 2.77 -9.53 -8.32
CA ALA A 141 3.62 -10.69 -8.06
C ALA A 141 3.92 -10.88 -6.56
N CYS A 142 4.29 -9.81 -5.85
CA CYS A 142 4.81 -9.93 -4.47
C CYS A 142 3.72 -9.94 -3.39
N LYS A 143 2.67 -9.13 -3.54
CA LYS A 143 1.55 -9.07 -2.59
C LYS A 143 0.41 -10.00 -3.01
N GLY A 144 0.16 -10.11 -4.31
CA GLY A 144 -0.86 -11.02 -4.85
C GLY A 144 -0.39 -12.47 -4.98
N GLY A 145 0.93 -12.71 -5.10
CA GLY A 145 1.45 -14.06 -5.35
C GLY A 145 1.08 -14.62 -6.72
N LEU A 146 0.70 -13.74 -7.66
CA LEU A 146 0.17 -14.12 -8.97
C LEU A 146 1.23 -14.02 -10.07
N PRO A 147 1.28 -14.97 -11.02
CA PRO A 147 2.08 -14.84 -12.24
C PRO A 147 1.64 -13.65 -13.09
N VAL A 148 2.61 -12.83 -13.50
CA VAL A 148 2.42 -11.61 -14.30
C VAL A 148 3.11 -11.74 -15.66
N ARG A 149 2.39 -11.38 -16.72
CA ARG A 149 2.92 -11.26 -18.08
C ARG A 149 2.84 -9.80 -18.54
N ILE A 150 3.97 -9.16 -18.76
CA ILE A 150 4.05 -7.78 -19.24
C ILE A 150 4.14 -7.79 -20.77
N LYS A 151 3.27 -7.04 -21.44
CA LYS A 151 3.38 -6.74 -22.87
C LYS A 151 3.77 -5.28 -23.05
N ASP A 152 4.85 -5.02 -23.78
CA ASP A 152 5.27 -3.67 -24.16
C ASP A 152 5.55 -3.65 -25.67
N ILE A 153 5.58 -2.47 -26.28
CA ILE A 153 5.93 -2.32 -27.69
C ILE A 153 7.41 -2.61 -27.95
N ASN A 154 8.26 -2.54 -26.92
CA ASN A 154 9.69 -2.80 -27.05
C ASN A 154 10.27 -3.51 -25.83
N ALA A 155 11.41 -4.18 -26.03
CA ALA A 155 12.12 -4.89 -24.96
C ALA A 155 12.62 -3.94 -23.84
N LYS A 156 12.81 -2.64 -24.14
CA LYS A 156 13.29 -1.65 -23.17
C LYS A 156 12.27 -1.41 -22.05
N GLY A 157 10.97 -1.34 -22.38
CA GLY A 157 9.91 -1.23 -21.37
C GLY A 157 9.84 -2.46 -20.47
N ILE A 158 9.92 -3.66 -21.05
CA ILE A 158 9.93 -4.92 -20.27
C ILE A 158 11.14 -4.98 -19.34
N ASN A 159 12.33 -4.69 -19.86
CA ASN A 159 13.57 -4.68 -19.07
C ASN A 159 13.54 -3.63 -17.97
N HIS A 160 12.90 -2.48 -18.21
CA HIS A 160 12.68 -1.46 -17.19
C HIS A 160 11.83 -2.01 -16.04
N ALA A 161 10.68 -2.65 -16.32
CA ALA A 161 9.83 -3.24 -15.29
C ALA A 161 10.53 -4.35 -14.49
N LEU A 162 11.28 -5.23 -15.17
CA LEU A 162 12.05 -6.29 -14.51
C LEU A 162 13.16 -5.73 -13.62
N LYS A 163 13.92 -4.75 -14.12
CA LYS A 163 14.97 -4.07 -13.35
C LYS A 163 14.38 -3.33 -12.15
N TYR A 164 13.28 -2.62 -12.33
CA TYR A 164 12.59 -1.93 -11.25
C TYR A 164 12.17 -2.92 -10.15
N SER A 165 11.60 -4.05 -10.54
CA SER A 165 11.21 -5.12 -9.61
C SER A 165 12.42 -5.69 -8.86
N TRP A 166 13.52 -5.95 -9.56
CA TRP A 166 14.78 -6.38 -8.97
C TRP A 166 15.29 -5.39 -7.93
N ASP A 167 15.39 -4.10 -8.27
CA ASP A 167 15.95 -3.06 -7.39
C ASP A 167 15.15 -2.91 -6.08
N GLN A 168 13.81 -3.01 -6.17
CA GLN A 168 12.93 -2.96 -5.00
C GLN A 168 13.11 -4.18 -4.09
N LEU A 169 13.14 -5.39 -4.67
CA LEU A 169 13.32 -6.61 -3.91
C LEU A 169 14.73 -6.73 -3.32
N GLU A 170 15.75 -6.33 -4.07
CA GLU A 170 17.14 -6.30 -3.59
C GLU A 170 17.30 -5.33 -2.41
N THR A 171 16.59 -4.20 -2.44
CA THR A 171 16.55 -3.30 -1.29
C THR A 171 15.94 -3.96 -0.04
N LYS A 172 14.93 -4.82 -0.21
CA LYS A 172 14.36 -5.62 0.90
C LYS A 172 15.34 -6.69 1.39
N VAL A 173 16.07 -7.35 0.49
CA VAL A 173 17.14 -8.32 0.84
C VAL A 173 18.24 -7.64 1.65
N ARG A 174 18.76 -6.49 1.17
CA ARG A 174 19.80 -5.71 1.86
C ARG A 174 19.37 -5.26 3.26
N ARG A 175 18.08 -4.95 3.43
CA ARG A 175 17.46 -4.61 4.73
C ARG A 175 17.12 -5.84 5.58
N ARG A 176 17.43 -7.05 5.12
CA ARG A 176 17.13 -8.35 5.76
C ARG A 176 15.63 -8.58 6.01
N HIS A 177 14.77 -7.94 5.21
CA HIS A 177 13.32 -8.17 5.28
C HIS A 177 12.91 -9.47 4.59
N ILE A 178 13.66 -9.90 3.56
CA ILE A 178 13.45 -11.16 2.83
C ILE A 178 14.80 -11.82 2.54
N LYS A 179 14.78 -13.13 2.24
CA LYS A 179 15.96 -13.88 1.76
C LYS A 179 16.16 -13.67 0.26
N ALA A 180 17.39 -13.85 -0.24
CA ALA A 180 17.68 -13.80 -1.68
C ALA A 180 16.86 -14.82 -2.48
N SER A 181 16.66 -16.03 -1.94
CA SER A 181 15.81 -17.06 -2.55
C SER A 181 14.35 -16.61 -2.71
N GLU A 182 13.83 -15.80 -1.78
CA GLU A 182 12.47 -15.26 -1.86
C GLU A 182 12.37 -14.16 -2.91
N ARG A 183 13.39 -13.30 -3.05
CA ARG A 183 13.49 -12.35 -4.18
C ARG A 183 13.42 -13.11 -5.51
N ASP A 184 14.23 -14.16 -5.67
CA ASP A 184 14.32 -14.88 -6.93
C ASP A 184 12.99 -15.58 -7.28
N LYS A 185 12.32 -16.16 -6.28
CA LYS A 185 10.97 -16.72 -6.42
C LYS A 185 9.95 -15.67 -6.86
N GLN A 186 9.94 -14.50 -6.23
CA GLN A 186 9.01 -13.41 -6.58
C GLN A 186 9.30 -12.85 -7.97
N LEU A 187 10.56 -12.72 -8.36
CA LEU A 187 10.94 -12.24 -9.69
C LEU A 187 10.55 -13.25 -10.78
N ALA A 188 10.66 -14.55 -10.50
CA ALA A 188 10.26 -15.61 -11.44
C ALA A 188 8.78 -15.58 -11.82
N LEU A 189 7.92 -14.92 -11.02
CA LEU A 189 6.51 -14.69 -11.35
C LEU A 189 6.32 -13.64 -12.45
N ILE A 190 7.32 -12.80 -12.72
CA ILE A 190 7.23 -11.68 -13.67
C ILE A 190 7.98 -12.05 -14.95
N SER A 191 7.25 -12.08 -16.06
CA SER A 191 7.82 -12.29 -17.40
C SER A 191 7.26 -11.27 -18.37
N GLY A 192 7.86 -11.12 -19.55
CA GLY A 192 7.32 -10.22 -20.58
C GLY A 192 7.51 -10.68 -22.02
N SER A 193 6.77 -10.05 -22.92
CA SER A 193 6.82 -10.24 -24.38
C SER A 193 6.58 -8.92 -25.09
N THR A 194 6.98 -8.82 -26.36
CA THR A 194 6.61 -7.70 -27.24
C THR A 194 5.29 -7.94 -27.98
N ASP A 195 4.64 -9.07 -27.73
CA ASP A 195 3.39 -9.52 -28.37
C ASP A 195 2.44 -10.12 -27.31
N TYR A 196 1.27 -10.58 -27.75
CA TYR A 196 0.26 -11.20 -26.87
C TYR A 196 0.53 -12.68 -26.54
N ARG A 197 1.72 -13.23 -26.81
CA ARG A 197 2.02 -14.63 -26.45
C ARG A 197 1.97 -14.82 -24.94
N GLY A 198 1.15 -15.79 -24.51
CA GLY A 198 0.89 -16.10 -23.11
C GLY A 198 -0.21 -15.27 -22.45
N PHE A 199 -1.00 -14.53 -23.24
CA PHE A 199 -2.17 -13.78 -22.77
C PHE A 199 -3.50 -14.55 -22.85
N SER A 200 -3.57 -15.63 -23.63
CA SER A 200 -4.78 -16.44 -23.87
C SER A 200 -5.48 -16.96 -22.61
N HIS A 201 -4.76 -17.16 -21.51
CA HIS A 201 -5.28 -17.70 -20.25
C HIS A 201 -5.22 -16.71 -19.09
N ARG A 202 -5.09 -15.41 -19.37
CA ARG A 202 -5.04 -14.37 -18.33
C ARG A 202 -6.45 -14.04 -17.89
N ASP A 203 -6.68 -14.01 -16.59
CA ASP A 203 -8.02 -13.72 -16.04
C ASP A 203 -8.27 -12.21 -15.97
N LEU A 204 -7.21 -11.43 -15.79
CA LEU A 204 -7.24 -9.98 -15.71
C LEU A 204 -6.10 -9.37 -16.53
N ILE A 205 -6.42 -8.39 -17.37
CA ILE A 205 -5.45 -7.54 -18.07
C ILE A 205 -5.54 -6.13 -17.51
N ILE A 206 -4.41 -5.59 -17.04
CA ILE A 206 -4.31 -4.21 -16.54
C ILE A 206 -3.55 -3.37 -17.55
N GLU A 207 -4.21 -2.38 -18.11
CA GLU A 207 -3.64 -1.42 -19.04
C GLU A 207 -3.02 -0.24 -18.30
N ALA A 208 -1.74 0.02 -18.54
CA ALA A 208 -0.95 1.09 -17.92
C ALA A 208 -0.05 1.80 -18.96
N VAL A 209 -0.65 2.18 -20.09
CA VAL A 209 -0.02 2.92 -21.19
C VAL A 209 -0.47 4.39 -21.21
N PHE A 210 -0.03 5.12 -22.23
CA PHE A 210 -0.30 6.54 -22.39
C PHE A 210 -1.80 6.87 -22.39
N GLU A 211 -2.08 8.10 -21.97
CA GLU A 211 -3.41 8.67 -21.91
C GLU A 211 -3.88 9.08 -23.32
N ASP A 212 -4.23 8.09 -24.12
CA ASP A 212 -4.79 8.24 -25.46
C ASP A 212 -5.99 7.30 -25.64
N LEU A 213 -7.16 7.87 -25.95
CA LEU A 213 -8.40 7.12 -26.05
C LEU A 213 -8.37 6.10 -27.20
N SER A 214 -7.83 6.49 -28.35
CA SER A 214 -7.78 5.62 -29.53
C SER A 214 -6.90 4.40 -29.29
N LEU A 215 -5.76 4.60 -28.63
CA LEU A 215 -4.85 3.55 -28.22
C LEU A 215 -5.51 2.58 -27.23
N LYS A 216 -6.22 3.10 -26.23
CA LYS A 216 -6.90 2.26 -25.23
C LYS A 216 -8.03 1.45 -25.85
N GLN A 217 -8.85 2.05 -26.72
CA GLN A 217 -9.89 1.35 -27.48
C GLN A 217 -9.29 0.26 -28.37
N GLN A 218 -8.18 0.54 -29.06
CA GLN A 218 -7.44 -0.47 -29.82
C GLN A 218 -6.97 -1.62 -28.92
N MET A 219 -6.43 -1.32 -27.73
CA MET A 219 -5.98 -2.36 -26.79
C MET A 219 -7.13 -3.22 -26.26
N VAL A 220 -8.31 -2.66 -26.04
CA VAL A 220 -9.50 -3.45 -25.69
C VAL A 220 -9.79 -4.46 -26.81
N ALA A 221 -9.85 -4.02 -28.07
CA ALA A 221 -10.10 -4.90 -29.21
C ALA A 221 -9.00 -5.97 -29.37
N GLU A 222 -7.72 -5.61 -29.19
CA GLU A 222 -6.61 -6.56 -29.22
C GLU A 222 -6.71 -7.60 -28.10
N VAL A 223 -7.11 -7.20 -26.90
CA VAL A 223 -7.32 -8.13 -25.77
C VAL A 223 -8.48 -9.07 -26.05
N GLU A 224 -9.59 -8.58 -26.58
CA GLU A 224 -10.73 -9.43 -26.94
C GLU A 224 -10.38 -10.49 -28.01
N GLN A 225 -9.46 -10.16 -28.93
CA GLN A 225 -8.99 -11.08 -29.98
C GLN A 225 -7.97 -12.11 -29.47
N ASN A 226 -7.13 -11.75 -28.49
CA ASN A 226 -5.99 -12.56 -28.06
C ASN A 226 -6.20 -13.27 -26.71
N CYS A 227 -7.22 -12.91 -25.95
CA CYS A 227 -7.50 -13.44 -24.61
C CYS A 227 -8.81 -14.24 -24.57
N ALA A 228 -9.02 -14.97 -23.47
CA ALA A 228 -10.23 -15.74 -23.26
C ALA A 228 -11.48 -14.85 -23.14
N SER A 229 -12.66 -15.44 -23.31
CA SER A 229 -13.92 -14.70 -23.21
C SER A 229 -14.27 -14.27 -21.79
N HIS A 230 -13.62 -14.82 -20.77
CA HIS A 230 -13.81 -14.42 -19.36
C HIS A 230 -12.83 -13.32 -18.91
N THR A 231 -11.85 -12.97 -19.75
CA THR A 231 -10.78 -12.03 -19.38
C THR A 231 -11.34 -10.63 -19.15
N ILE A 232 -11.09 -10.07 -17.96
CA ILE A 232 -11.44 -8.69 -17.61
C ILE A 232 -10.34 -7.75 -18.14
N PHE A 233 -10.74 -6.66 -18.78
CA PHE A 233 -9.86 -5.55 -19.13
C PHE A 233 -10.03 -4.42 -18.10
N ALA A 234 -8.93 -4.02 -17.47
CA ALA A 234 -8.92 -2.97 -16.47
C ALA A 234 -7.98 -1.84 -16.90
N SER A 235 -8.49 -0.61 -17.06
CA SER A 235 -7.66 0.54 -17.38
C SER A 235 -7.17 1.24 -16.11
N ASN A 236 -5.88 1.55 -16.05
CA ASN A 236 -5.27 2.43 -15.04
C ASN A 236 -5.38 3.92 -15.41
N THR A 237 -6.32 4.29 -16.27
CA THR A 237 -6.56 5.71 -16.63
C THR A 237 -6.87 6.56 -15.41
N SER A 238 -6.42 7.82 -15.43
CA SER A 238 -6.75 8.84 -14.43
C SER A 238 -7.74 9.89 -14.94
N SER A 239 -8.02 9.93 -16.25
CA SER A 239 -8.76 11.03 -16.89
C SER A 239 -9.80 10.61 -17.92
N LEU A 240 -9.69 9.43 -18.52
CA LEU A 240 -10.65 8.96 -19.51
C LEU A 240 -11.80 8.22 -18.83
N PRO A 241 -13.05 8.54 -19.18
CA PRO A 241 -14.19 7.74 -18.76
C PRO A 241 -14.04 6.29 -19.26
N ILE A 242 -14.28 5.33 -18.37
CA ILE A 242 -14.25 3.90 -18.72
C ILE A 242 -15.28 3.58 -19.82
N GLY A 243 -16.42 4.28 -19.83
CA GLY A 243 -17.42 4.15 -20.90
C GLY A 243 -16.90 4.50 -22.29
N ASP A 244 -16.05 5.52 -22.40
CA ASP A 244 -15.45 5.91 -23.68
C ASP A 244 -14.42 4.86 -24.14
N ILE A 245 -13.64 4.31 -23.21
CA ILE A 245 -12.70 3.21 -23.49
C ILE A 245 -13.47 1.96 -23.95
N ALA A 246 -14.63 1.68 -23.35
CA ALA A 246 -15.46 0.52 -23.65
C ALA A 246 -16.39 0.69 -24.88
N ALA A 247 -16.44 1.88 -25.50
CA ALA A 247 -17.47 2.24 -26.49
C ALA A 247 -17.58 1.28 -27.69
N TYR A 248 -16.47 0.65 -28.08
CA TYR A 248 -16.38 -0.28 -29.21
C TYR A 248 -16.07 -1.72 -28.78
N ALA A 249 -16.10 -2.02 -27.48
CA ALA A 249 -15.86 -3.36 -26.96
C ALA A 249 -16.97 -4.31 -27.40
N GLY A 250 -16.61 -5.55 -27.77
CA GLY A 250 -17.57 -6.63 -27.93
C GLY A 250 -18.20 -7.07 -26.60
N ARG A 251 -17.49 -6.87 -25.48
CA ARG A 251 -17.89 -7.24 -24.12
C ARG A 251 -17.66 -6.07 -23.14
N PRO A 252 -18.39 -4.95 -23.28
CA PRO A 252 -18.18 -3.74 -22.47
C PRO A 252 -18.36 -3.95 -20.96
N GLU A 253 -19.15 -4.95 -20.55
CA GLU A 253 -19.33 -5.35 -19.16
C GLU A 253 -18.04 -5.90 -18.50
N GLN A 254 -17.04 -6.29 -19.31
CA GLN A 254 -15.73 -6.74 -18.84
C GLN A 254 -14.66 -5.64 -18.86
N VAL A 255 -15.03 -4.41 -19.22
CA VAL A 255 -14.13 -3.25 -19.25
C VAL A 255 -14.37 -2.39 -18.01
N ILE A 256 -13.39 -2.40 -17.09
CA ILE A 256 -13.46 -1.68 -15.82
C ILE A 256 -12.31 -0.67 -15.70
N GLY A 257 -12.39 0.23 -14.71
CA GLY A 257 -11.24 0.99 -14.27
C GLY A 257 -10.61 0.38 -13.02
N LEU A 258 -9.29 0.37 -12.97
CA LEU A 258 -8.50 -0.06 -11.83
C LEU A 258 -7.35 0.92 -11.65
N HIS A 259 -7.64 2.05 -11.03
CA HIS A 259 -6.77 3.20 -10.95
C HIS A 259 -5.84 3.10 -9.72
N PHE A 260 -4.57 2.85 -9.99
CA PHE A 260 -3.48 2.80 -9.02
C PHE A 260 -2.84 4.17 -8.85
N PHE A 261 -2.36 4.44 -7.63
CA PHE A 261 -1.65 5.67 -7.30
C PHE A 261 -0.14 5.46 -7.27
N SER A 262 0.61 6.41 -7.82
CA SER A 262 2.07 6.37 -7.84
C SER A 262 2.68 6.92 -6.52
N PRO A 263 3.75 6.30 -5.97
CA PRO A 263 4.35 5.02 -6.36
C PRO A 263 3.51 3.81 -5.89
N VAL A 264 3.23 2.87 -6.80
CA VAL A 264 2.26 1.77 -6.62
C VAL A 264 2.58 0.88 -5.41
N GLU A 265 3.86 0.65 -5.13
CA GLU A 265 4.33 -0.19 -4.04
C GLU A 265 4.15 0.42 -2.65
N LYS A 266 4.04 1.76 -2.59
CA LYS A 266 3.92 2.54 -1.35
C LYS A 266 2.49 2.98 -1.08
N MET A 267 1.69 3.18 -2.12
CA MET A 267 0.32 3.65 -1.99
C MET A 267 -0.62 2.49 -1.65
N PRO A 268 -1.45 2.60 -0.60
CA PRO A 268 -2.38 1.54 -0.21
C PRO A 268 -3.73 1.61 -0.96
N LEU A 269 -4.00 2.72 -1.67
CA LEU A 269 -5.27 2.98 -2.32
C LEU A 269 -5.26 2.49 -3.78
N VAL A 270 -6.37 1.89 -4.18
CA VAL A 270 -6.72 1.58 -5.58
C VAL A 270 -8.20 1.94 -5.74
N GLU A 271 -8.53 2.68 -6.79
CA GLU A 271 -9.90 3.02 -7.14
C GLU A 271 -10.43 2.02 -8.18
N VAL A 272 -11.49 1.29 -7.83
CA VAL A 272 -12.19 0.38 -8.74
C VAL A 272 -13.37 1.12 -9.34
N ILE A 273 -13.35 1.34 -10.65
CA ILE A 273 -14.39 2.06 -11.38
C ILE A 273 -15.24 1.01 -12.10
N PRO A 274 -16.55 0.92 -11.81
CA PRO A 274 -17.41 -0.10 -12.40
C PRO A 274 -17.54 0.09 -13.91
N PRO A 275 -17.89 -0.98 -14.65
CA PRO A 275 -18.13 -0.90 -16.08
C PRO A 275 -19.30 0.06 -16.36
N CYS A 276 -19.17 0.87 -17.41
CA CYS A 276 -20.25 1.73 -17.86
C CYS A 276 -21.18 0.93 -18.77
N VAL A 277 -22.20 0.31 -18.19
CA VAL A 277 -23.25 -0.34 -18.98
C VAL A 277 -24.25 0.75 -19.37
N TYR A 278 -24.03 1.41 -20.51
CA TYR A 278 -25.14 2.11 -21.15
C TYR A 278 -26.17 1.03 -21.49
N PHE A 279 -27.35 1.08 -20.86
CA PHE A 279 -28.52 0.41 -21.39
C PHE A 279 -28.67 0.92 -22.82
N ARG A 280 -28.27 0.12 -23.81
CA ARG A 280 -28.73 0.29 -25.18
C ARG A 280 -30.25 0.12 -25.09
N ALA A 281 -30.96 1.23 -24.92
CA ALA A 281 -32.39 1.25 -25.12
C ALA A 281 -32.61 0.68 -26.52
N ASP A 282 -33.30 -0.46 -26.57
CA ASP A 282 -33.65 -1.18 -27.79
C ASP A 282 -34.54 -0.23 -28.60
N HIS A 283 -33.94 0.62 -29.45
CA HIS A 283 -34.66 1.36 -30.48
C HIS A 283 -35.02 0.37 -31.60
N ARG A 284 -35.85 -0.62 -31.26
CA ARG A 284 -36.67 -1.28 -32.26
C ARG A 284 -37.87 -0.38 -32.51
N HIS A 285 -37.87 0.18 -33.72
CA HIS A 285 -39.01 0.77 -34.38
C HIS A 285 -40.30 -0.01 -34.07
N ASP A 286 -41.23 0.66 -33.41
CA ASP A 286 -42.65 0.40 -33.64
C ASP A 286 -42.97 1.02 -35.01
N ARG A 287 -43.15 0.16 -36.01
CA ARG A 287 -43.93 0.42 -37.23
C ARG A 287 -45.02 -0.63 -37.31
#